data_AF-A0A356II46-F1
#
_entry.id   AF-A0A356II46-F1
#
_cell.length_a   1.000
_cell.length_b   1.000
_cell.length_c   1.000
_cell.angle_alpha   90.00
_cell.angle_beta   90.00
_cell.angle_gamma   90.00
#
_symmetry.space_group_name_H-M   'P 1'
#
loop_
_entity.id
_entity.type
_entity.pdbx_description
1 polymer ?
#
loop_
_entity_poly.entity_id
_entity_poly.type
_entity_poly.pdbx_seq_one_letter_code
_entity_poly.pdbx_strand_id
1 'polypeptide(L)'
;MADADFKKITLDGLWKNNPALVQVLGLCPLLAVSGTVVNALALGLATTCVLTLSNLAVSLIRNATTDAIRLPTFVMIIAAFTTCIEFLMNAFTYELYLILG
;
A
#
# COMPACT_ATOMS: atom_id res chain seq x y z
N MET A 1 25.50 -1.27 32.21
CA MET A 1 24.81 -2.46 31.66
C MET A 1 24.17 -2.03 30.34
N ALA A 2 24.99 -1.89 29.29
CA ALA A 2 24.67 -1.04 28.13
C ALA A 2 25.17 -1.66 26.82
N ASP A 3 24.88 -2.93 26.57
CA ASP A 3 25.14 -3.54 25.26
C ASP A 3 24.02 -4.55 24.94
N ALA A 4 22.78 -4.04 24.86
CA ALA A 4 21.72 -4.77 24.17
C ALA A 4 21.88 -4.51 22.67
N ASP A 5 22.90 -5.13 22.08
CA ASP A 5 22.98 -5.61 20.69
C ASP A 5 22.06 -4.86 19.70
N PHE A 6 22.44 -3.61 19.35
CA PHE A 6 21.77 -2.81 18.32
C PHE A 6 21.64 -3.58 16.99
N LYS A 7 22.57 -4.52 16.74
CA LYS A 7 22.56 -5.40 15.57
C LYS A 7 21.36 -6.36 15.62
N LYS A 8 21.04 -6.96 16.77
CA LYS A 8 19.83 -7.78 16.97
C LYS A 8 18.55 -6.95 16.86
N ILE A 9 18.47 -5.77 17.45
CA ILE A 9 17.27 -4.90 17.31
C ILE A 9 17.03 -4.53 15.84
N THR A 10 18.08 -4.20 15.10
CA THR A 10 17.98 -3.87 13.67
C THR A 10 17.62 -5.10 12.84
N LEU A 11 18.21 -6.26 13.14
CA LEU A 11 17.98 -7.51 12.40
C LEU A 11 16.60 -8.11 12.70
N ASP A 12 16.14 -8.07 13.94
CA ASP A 12 14.79 -8.50 14.32
C ASP A 12 13.72 -7.53 13.81
N GLY A 13 13.97 -6.22 13.84
CA GLY A 13 13.05 -5.20 13.33
C GLY A 13 12.92 -5.21 11.81
N LEU A 14 14.02 -5.39 11.08
CA LEU A 14 14.03 -5.35 9.62
C LEU A 14 13.70 -6.72 8.99
N TRP A 15 14.18 -7.82 9.58
CA TRP A 15 14.12 -9.15 8.93
C TRP A 15 13.13 -10.13 9.57
N LYS A 16 12.87 -10.09 10.89
CA LYS A 16 11.97 -11.08 11.52
C LYS A 16 10.58 -10.56 11.85
N ASN A 17 10.46 -9.28 12.21
CA ASN A 17 9.21 -8.67 12.66
C ASN A 17 8.58 -7.71 11.65
N ASN A 18 9.21 -7.46 10.48
CA ASN A 18 8.59 -6.61 9.48
C ASN A 18 7.73 -7.45 8.51
N PRO A 19 6.40 -7.47 8.66
CA PRO A 19 5.52 -8.19 7.73
C PRO A 19 5.65 -7.67 6.30
N ALA A 20 6.02 -6.40 6.08
CA ALA A 20 6.24 -5.88 4.73
C ALA A 20 7.44 -6.55 4.03
N LEU A 21 8.50 -6.90 4.77
CA LEU A 21 9.70 -7.55 4.24
C LEU A 21 9.60 -9.08 4.23
N VAL A 22 9.03 -9.69 5.29
CA VAL A 22 8.93 -11.15 5.43
C VAL A 22 7.78 -11.72 4.62
N GLN A 23 6.64 -11.04 4.62
CA GLN A 23 5.42 -11.49 3.94
C GLN A 23 5.31 -10.94 2.52
N VAL A 24 6.26 -10.09 2.13
CA VAL A 24 6.37 -9.45 0.82
C VAL A 24 5.04 -8.88 0.33
N LEU A 25 4.34 -8.22 1.25
CA LEU A 25 3.09 -7.52 0.99
C LEU A 25 3.36 -6.40 -0.03
N GLY A 26 2.80 -6.53 -1.23
CA GLY A 26 2.99 -5.57 -2.33
C GLY A 26 3.88 -6.06 -3.48
N LEU A 27 4.21 -7.35 -3.59
CA LEU A 27 4.95 -7.89 -4.74
C LEU A 27 4.26 -7.68 -6.09
N CYS A 28 2.93 -7.83 -6.13
CA CYS A 28 2.17 -7.73 -7.36
C CYS A 28 2.34 -6.37 -8.08
N PRO A 29 2.14 -5.21 -7.40
CA PRO A 29 2.39 -3.92 -8.03
C PRO A 29 3.88 -3.63 -8.31
N LEU A 30 4.80 -4.17 -7.51
CA LEU A 30 6.25 -4.01 -7.74
C LEU A 30 6.69 -4.69 -9.05
N LEU A 31 6.21 -5.91 -9.30
CA LEU A 31 6.49 -6.65 -10.52
C LEU A 31 5.86 -5.98 -11.75
N ALA A 32 4.65 -5.44 -11.61
CA ALA A 32 3.95 -4.75 -12.70
C ALA A 32 4.64 -3.47 -13.17
N VAL A 33 5.37 -2.78 -12.28
CA VAL A 33 5.89 -1.43 -12.56
C VAL A 33 7.40 -1.36 -12.82
N SER A 34 8.08 -2.51 -12.86
CA SER A 34 9.54 -2.61 -13.03
C SER A 34 10.04 -2.23 -14.43
N GLY A 35 9.16 -2.00 -15.41
CA GLY A 35 9.53 -1.71 -16.80
C GLY A 35 10.02 -0.28 -17.05
N THR A 36 9.44 0.73 -16.39
CA THR A 36 9.82 2.14 -16.59
C THR A 36 9.71 2.96 -15.32
N VAL A 37 10.62 3.92 -15.15
CA VAL A 37 10.63 4.84 -13.99
C VAL A 37 9.38 5.72 -13.97
N VAL A 38 8.85 6.08 -15.14
CA VAL A 38 7.64 6.89 -15.28
C VAL A 38 6.42 6.17 -14.73
N ASN A 39 6.26 4.87 -15.05
CA ASN A 39 5.16 4.07 -14.53
C ASN A 39 5.27 3.91 -13.01
N ALA A 40 6.50 3.72 -12.50
CA ALA A 40 6.76 3.56 -11.06
C ALA A 40 6.40 4.82 -10.27
N LEU A 41 6.78 5.99 -10.80
CA LEU A 41 6.41 7.29 -10.24
C LEU A 41 4.90 7.53 -10.29
N ALA A 42 4.26 7.22 -11.41
CA ALA A 42 2.81 7.36 -11.56
C ALA A 42 2.04 6.50 -10.54
N LEU A 43 2.41 5.22 -10.41
CA LEU A 43 1.80 4.30 -9.45
C LEU A 43 2.07 4.72 -8.00
N GLY A 44 3.29 5.19 -7.69
CA GLY A 44 3.66 5.70 -6.36
C GLY A 44 2.85 6.95 -5.96
N LEU A 45 2.68 7.89 -6.88
CA LEU A 45 1.85 9.08 -6.65
C LEU A 45 0.37 8.71 -6.49
N ALA A 46 -0.13 7.81 -7.34
CA ALA A 46 -1.51 7.34 -7.27
C ALA A 46 -1.80 6.65 -5.92
N THR A 47 -0.96 5.70 -5.50
CA THR A 47 -1.10 4.99 -4.22
C THR A 47 -0.94 5.91 -3.02
N THR A 48 -0.06 6.91 -3.07
CA THR A 48 0.05 7.93 -2.02
C THR A 48 -1.25 8.72 -1.87
N CYS A 49 -1.87 9.13 -2.98
CA CYS A 49 -3.17 9.80 -2.95
C CYS A 49 -4.27 8.88 -2.40
N VAL A 50 -4.32 7.61 -2.80
CA VAL A 50 -5.29 6.64 -2.25
C VAL A 50 -5.12 6.49 -0.75
N LEU A 51 -3.89 6.35 -0.27
CA LEU A 51 -3.60 6.15 1.14
C LEU A 51 -4.03 7.37 1.95
N THR A 52 -3.77 8.60 1.47
CA THR A 52 -4.19 9.81 2.20
C THR A 52 -5.72 9.93 2.26
N LEU A 53 -6.43 9.71 1.14
CA LEU A 53 -7.90 9.69 1.08
C LEU A 53 -8.51 8.58 1.96
N SER A 54 -7.93 7.38 1.91
CA SER A 54 -8.39 6.24 2.70
C SER A 54 -8.23 6.48 4.19
N ASN A 55 -7.10 7.06 4.62
CA ASN A 55 -6.89 7.42 6.03
C ASN A 55 -7.87 8.51 6.50
N LEU A 56 -8.22 9.46 5.62
CA LEU A 56 -9.22 10.49 5.92
C LEU A 56 -10.61 9.87 6.13
N ALA A 57 -11.02 8.96 5.23
CA ALA A 57 -12.29 8.25 5.32
C ALA A 57 -12.35 7.30 6.54
N VAL A 58 -11.26 6.57 6.80
CA VAL A 58 -11.13 5.69 7.97
C VAL A 58 -11.23 6.50 9.28
N SER A 59 -10.63 7.68 9.34
CA SER A 59 -10.71 8.56 10.51
C SER A 59 -12.18 8.91 10.87
N LEU A 60 -13.02 9.15 9.87
CA LEU A 60 -14.46 9.46 10.05
C LEU A 60 -15.27 8.24 10.51
N ILE A 61 -14.94 7.04 10.02
CA ILE A 61 -15.68 5.80 10.30
C ILE A 61 -15.21 5.11 11.59
N ARG A 62 -14.02 5.50 12.10
CA ARG A 62 -13.35 4.86 13.25
C ARG A 62 -14.24 4.71 14.49
N ASN A 63 -15.17 5.63 14.75
CA ASN A 63 -16.02 5.59 15.94
C ASN A 63 -17.17 4.55 15.85
N ALA A 64 -17.50 4.07 14.64
CA ALA A 64 -18.61 3.13 14.42
C ALA A 64 -18.16 1.66 14.30
N THR A 65 -16.85 1.37 14.34
CA THR A 65 -16.31 0.03 14.01
C THR A 65 -15.91 -0.75 15.27
N THR A 66 -16.56 -1.90 15.50
CA THR A 66 -16.21 -2.86 16.57
C THR A 66 -14.82 -3.47 16.39
N ASP A 67 -14.06 -3.65 17.47
CA ASP A 67 -12.65 -4.07 17.42
C ASP A 67 -12.38 -5.38 16.65
N ALA A 68 -13.34 -6.32 16.66
CA ALA A 68 -13.23 -7.59 15.94
C ALA A 68 -13.17 -7.45 14.41
N ILE A 69 -13.70 -6.35 13.84
CA ILE A 69 -13.81 -6.15 12.38
C ILE A 69 -12.94 -5.00 11.84
N ARG A 70 -12.12 -4.37 12.68
CA ARG A 70 -11.32 -3.20 12.28
C ARG A 70 -10.32 -3.50 11.16
N LEU A 71 -9.56 -4.59 11.27
CA LEU A 71 -8.55 -4.99 10.27
C LEU A 71 -9.18 -5.25 8.89
N PRO A 72 -10.20 -6.12 8.76
CA PRO A 72 -10.88 -6.35 7.48
C PRO A 72 -11.54 -5.09 6.90
N THR A 73 -12.16 -4.27 7.74
CA THR A 73 -12.84 -3.04 7.31
C THR A 73 -11.87 -2.05 6.67
N PHE A 74 -10.69 -1.86 7.28
CA PHE A 74 -9.70 -0.95 6.72
C PHE A 74 -9.15 -1.43 5.38
N VAL A 75 -8.90 -2.74 5.23
CA VAL A 75 -8.47 -3.32 3.95
C VAL A 75 -9.54 -3.17 2.88
N MET A 76 -10.83 -3.36 3.21
CA MET A 76 -11.94 -3.18 2.27
C MET A 76 -12.08 -1.73 1.80
N ILE A 77 -11.89 -0.76 2.69
CA ILE A 77 -11.92 0.67 2.33
C ILE A 77 -10.78 0.98 1.34
N ILE A 78 -9.56 0.53 1.65
CA ILE A 78 -8.39 0.75 0.77
C ILE A 78 -8.64 0.10 -0.60
N ALA A 79 -9.16 -1.14 -0.63
CA ALA A 79 -9.46 -1.86 -1.86
C ALA A 79 -10.48 -1.12 -2.75
N ALA A 80 -11.55 -0.57 -2.14
CA ALA A 80 -12.55 0.20 -2.88
C ALA A 80 -11.95 1.46 -3.51
N PHE A 81 -11.10 2.20 -2.78
CA PHE A 81 -10.43 3.38 -3.32
C PHE A 81 -9.43 3.02 -4.41
N THR A 82 -8.66 1.94 -4.27
CA THR A 82 -7.75 1.49 -5.33
C THR A 82 -8.51 1.11 -6.60
N THR A 83 -9.66 0.43 -6.49
CA THR A 83 -10.50 0.10 -7.65
C THR A 83 -11.07 1.35 -8.33
N CYS A 84 -11.46 2.39 -7.58
CA CYS A 84 -11.85 3.67 -8.19
C CYS A 84 -10.70 4.32 -8.98
N ILE A 85 -9.45 4.22 -8.49
CA ILE A 85 -8.29 4.73 -9.21
C ILE A 85 -7.97 3.89 -10.45
N GLU A 86 -8.12 2.56 -10.39
CA GLU A 86 -7.97 1.68 -11.55
C GLU A 86 -8.94 2.09 -12.68
N PHE A 87 -10.20 2.35 -12.34
CA PHE A 87 -11.17 2.87 -13.30
C PHE A 87 -10.83 4.28 -13.81
N LEU A 88 -10.32 5.16 -12.94
CA LEU A 88 -9.92 6.51 -13.32
C LEU A 88 -8.69 6.51 -14.24
N MET A 89 -7.71 5.64 -13.99
CA MET A 89 -6.53 5.45 -14.84
C MET A 89 -6.92 4.91 -16.22
N ASN A 90 -7.87 3.98 -16.29
CA ASN A 90 -8.43 3.49 -17.55
C ASN A 90 -9.10 4.62 -18.35
N ALA A 91 -9.75 5.57 -17.67
CA ALA A 91 -10.43 6.70 -18.32
C ALA A 91 -9.49 7.83 -18.81
N PHE A 92 -8.37 8.10 -18.13
CA PHE A 92 -7.53 9.28 -18.41
C PHE A 92 -6.20 8.98 -19.14
N THR A 93 -5.68 7.75 -19.08
CA THR A 93 -4.34 7.44 -19.61
C THR A 93 -4.36 6.26 -20.59
N TYR A 94 -4.92 6.48 -21.78
CA TYR A 94 -4.97 5.50 -22.88
C TYR A 94 -3.57 5.02 -23.32
N GLU A 95 -2.52 5.85 -23.21
CA GLU A 95 -1.13 5.42 -23.47
C GLU A 95 -0.61 4.45 -22.40
N LEU A 96 -1.00 4.57 -21.12
CA LEU A 96 -0.48 3.74 -20.03
C LEU A 96 -1.20 2.38 -19.95
N TYR A 97 -2.48 2.34 -20.34
CA TYR A 97 -3.24 1.09 -20.50
C TYR A 97 -2.65 0.20 -21.61
N LEU A 98 -2.17 0.80 -22.71
CA LEU A 98 -1.54 0.06 -23.83
C LEU A 98 -0.17 -0.56 -23.50
N ILE A 99 0.51 -0.12 -22.43
CA ILE A 99 1.81 -0.67 -21.98
C ILE A 99 1.67 -1.68 -20.83
N LEU A 100 0.51 -1.72 -20.19
CA LEU A 100 0.21 -2.59 -19.03
C LEU A 100 -0.85 -3.67 -19.35
N GLY A 101 -1.39 -3.70 -20.58
CA GLY A 101 -2.27 -4.73 -21.12
C GLY A 101 -1.52 -5.75 -21.96
#